data_AF-A0A920S4S6-F1
#
_entry.id   AF-A0A920S4S6-F1
#
_cell.length_a   1.000
_cell.length_b   1.000
_cell.length_c   1.000
_cell.angle_alpha   90.00
_cell.angle_beta   90.00
_cell.angle_gamma   90.00
#
_symmetry.space_group_name_H-M   'P 1'
#
loop_
_entity.id
_entity.type
_entity.pdbx_description
1 polymer ?
#
loop_
_entity_poly.entity_id
_entity_poly.type
_entity_poly.pdbx_seq_one_letter_code
_entity_poly.pdbx_strand_id
1 'polypeptide(L)'
;MFGRYDEHLMAKLSPTLELARFPNIAVKASCMPNLVSEKYPFPSLLPMIQKVVGAYGPDRTFWGSDVSRLECSWRECRSLFTGKV
;
A
#
# COMPACT_ATOMS: atom_id res chain seq x y z
N MET A 1 -10.97 8.23 -11.11
CA MET A 1 -11.50 7.90 -9.76
C MET A 1 -10.38 7.19 -9.01
N PHE A 2 -9.75 7.86 -8.02
CA PHE A 2 -8.54 7.48 -7.26
C PHE A 2 -7.42 6.83 -8.08
N GLY A 3 -6.51 7.70 -8.53
CA GLY A 3 -5.64 7.48 -9.67
C GLY A 3 -4.40 6.65 -9.37
N ARG A 4 -3.92 6.03 -10.44
CA ARG A 4 -2.56 5.54 -10.54
C ARG A 4 -1.62 6.73 -10.39
N TYR A 5 -0.66 6.59 -9.49
CA TYR A 5 0.24 7.67 -9.11
C TYR A 5 1.65 7.46 -9.67
N ASP A 6 2.04 6.22 -9.98
CA ASP A 6 3.29 5.88 -10.65
C ASP A 6 4.49 6.64 -10.05
N GLU A 7 5.20 7.47 -10.81
CA GLU A 7 6.35 8.25 -10.32
C GLU A 7 6.01 9.22 -9.17
N HIS A 8 4.74 9.59 -9.01
CA HIS A 8 4.24 10.48 -7.96
C HIS A 8 3.75 9.74 -6.71
N LEU A 9 3.83 8.41 -6.67
CA LEU A 9 3.32 7.59 -5.57
C LEU A 9 3.89 8.03 -4.22
N MET A 10 5.20 8.27 -4.13
CA MET A 10 5.82 8.74 -2.90
C MET A 10 5.30 10.12 -2.48
N ALA A 11 5.18 11.07 -3.41
CA ALA A 11 4.67 12.41 -3.12
C ALA A 11 3.22 12.37 -2.60
N LYS A 12 2.41 11.43 -3.09
CA LYS A 12 1.04 11.20 -2.59
C LYS A 12 1.01 10.52 -1.23
N LEU A 13 1.99 9.67 -0.93
CA LEU A 13 2.09 8.94 0.33
C LEU A 13 2.70 9.78 1.47
N SER A 14 3.59 10.73 1.16
CA SER A 14 4.31 11.53 2.17
C SER A 14 3.41 12.17 3.23
N PRO A 15 2.28 12.85 2.89
CA PRO A 15 1.42 13.46 3.91
C PRO A 15 0.83 12.44 4.88
N THR A 16 0.58 11.21 4.43
CA THR A 16 0.14 10.12 5.30
C THR A 16 1.28 9.69 6.21
N LEU A 17 2.49 9.44 5.69
CA LEU A 17 3.63 9.02 6.51
C LEU A 17 3.97 10.02 7.62
N GLU A 18 3.83 11.32 7.36
CA GLU A 18 4.05 12.37 8.38
C GLU A 18 3.12 12.23 9.60
N LEU A 19 1.93 11.64 9.44
CA LEU A 19 1.00 11.42 10.54
C LEU A 19 1.47 10.30 11.49
N ALA A 20 2.45 9.49 11.11
CA ALA A 20 2.97 8.40 11.95
C ALA A 20 3.59 8.89 13.26
N ARG A 21 4.00 10.18 13.33
CA ARG A 21 4.48 10.85 14.55
C ARG A 21 3.46 10.87 15.69
N PHE A 22 2.17 10.71 15.39
CA PHE A 22 1.12 10.67 16.38
C PHE A 22 0.84 9.22 16.81
N PRO A 23 1.03 8.86 18.09
CA PRO A 23 0.90 7.48 18.56
C PRO A 23 -0.52 6.91 18.41
N ASN A 24 -1.54 7.78 18.41
CA ASN A 24 -2.96 7.43 18.32
C ASN A 24 -3.51 7.38 16.89
N ILE A 25 -2.66 7.49 15.86
CA ILE A 25 -3.07 7.35 14.46
C ILE A 25 -2.56 6.00 13.93
N ALA A 26 -3.47 5.28 13.26
CA ALA A 26 -3.17 4.08 12.51
C ALA A 26 -3.56 4.25 11.04
N VAL A 27 -2.99 3.42 10.17
CA VAL A 27 -3.22 3.45 8.73
C VAL A 27 -3.74 2.11 8.24
N LYS A 28 -4.53 2.14 7.15
CA LYS A 28 -4.93 0.95 6.43
C LYS A 28 -4.30 0.95 5.04
N ALA A 29 -3.38 0.03 4.78
CA ALA A 29 -2.83 -0.22 3.45
C ALA A 29 -3.88 -1.00 2.63
N SER A 30 -4.72 -0.26 1.91
CA SER A 30 -5.88 -0.78 1.17
C SER A 30 -5.84 -0.40 -0.30
N CYS A 31 -6.36 -1.25 -1.19
CA CYS A 31 -6.41 -1.01 -2.63
C CYS A 31 -5.03 -0.68 -3.26
N MET A 32 -3.94 -1.10 -2.61
CA MET A 32 -2.57 -0.70 -2.97
C MET A 32 -2.20 -1.02 -4.44
N PRO A 33 -2.57 -2.19 -5.01
CA PRO A 33 -2.28 -2.50 -6.42
C PRO A 33 -2.83 -1.46 -7.41
N ASN A 34 -3.95 -0.81 -7.10
CA ASN A 34 -4.57 0.18 -7.98
C ASN A 34 -3.87 1.54 -7.95
N LEU A 35 -2.87 1.74 -7.09
CA LEU A 35 -2.09 2.97 -7.00
C LEU A 35 -1.01 3.08 -8.08
N VAL A 36 -0.77 2.01 -8.85
CA VAL A 36 0.28 1.93 -9.86
C VAL A 36 -0.27 1.34 -11.17
N SER A 37 0.36 1.69 -12.30
CA SER A 37 0.03 1.21 -13.64
C SER A 37 0.70 -0.10 -14.02
N GLU A 38 1.81 -0.43 -13.37
CA GLU A 38 2.52 -1.69 -13.56
C GLU A 38 1.70 -2.89 -13.07
N LYS A 39 2.03 -4.07 -13.61
CA LYS A 39 1.38 -5.33 -13.21
C LYS A 39 2.17 -6.00 -12.09
N TYR A 40 1.57 -7.01 -11.46
CA TYR A 40 2.26 -7.88 -10.50
C TYR A 40 3.61 -8.34 -11.10
N PRO A 41 4.73 -8.23 -10.36
CA PRO A 41 4.84 -8.10 -8.90
C PRO A 41 4.82 -6.67 -8.32
N PHE A 42 4.45 -5.64 -9.10
CA PHE A 42 4.38 -4.25 -8.65
C PHE A 42 5.70 -3.73 -8.00
N PRO A 43 6.83 -3.75 -8.74
CA PRO A 43 8.14 -3.46 -8.16
C PRO A 43 8.25 -2.07 -7.50
N SER A 44 7.48 -1.07 -7.92
CA SER A 44 7.45 0.25 -7.27
C SER A 44 6.61 0.27 -5.99
N LEU A 45 5.63 -0.62 -5.87
CA LEU A 45 4.66 -0.64 -4.78
C LEU A 45 5.21 -1.33 -3.52
N LEU A 46 6.00 -2.39 -3.66
CA LEU A 46 6.56 -3.12 -2.52
C LEU A 46 7.42 -2.24 -1.59
N PRO A 47 8.35 -1.40 -2.10
CA PRO A 47 9.07 -0.45 -1.25
C PRO A 47 8.16 0.57 -0.55
N MET A 48 7.04 0.96 -1.16
CA MET A 48 6.09 1.87 -0.54
C MET A 48 5.32 1.21 0.61
N ILE A 49 4.91 -0.05 0.44
CA ILE A 49 4.30 -0.84 1.53
C ILE A 49 5.27 -0.94 2.71
N GLN A 50 6.54 -1.23 2.44
CA GLN A 50 7.58 -1.29 3.47
C GLN A 50 7.76 0.05 4.20
N LYS A 51 7.70 1.19 3.50
CA LYS A 51 7.74 2.53 4.12
C LYS A 51 6.54 2.77 5.03
N VAL A 52 5.34 2.38 4.62
CA VAL A 52 4.14 2.51 5.47
C VAL A 52 4.28 1.68 6.74
N VAL A 53 4.60 0.39 6.61
CA VAL A 53 4.77 -0.51 7.76
C VAL A 53 5.93 -0.05 8.65
N GLY A 54 7.03 0.44 8.07
CA GLY A 54 8.18 0.96 8.81
C GLY A 54 7.87 2.23 9.60
N ALA A 55 7.03 3.13 9.08
CA ALA A 55 6.66 4.36 9.76
C ALA A 55 5.64 4.14 10.89
N TYR A 56 4.60 3.34 10.63
CA TYR A 56 3.53 3.12 11.60
C TYR A 56 3.81 1.96 12.56
N GLY A 57 4.60 0.97 12.14
CA GLY A 57 4.78 -0.31 12.82
C GLY A 57 3.66 -1.31 12.50
N PRO A 58 3.88 -2.61 12.79
CA PRO A 58 2.89 -3.66 12.53
C PRO A 58 1.59 -3.47 13.33
N ASP A 59 1.65 -2.93 14.54
CA ASP A 59 0.47 -2.75 15.41
C ASP A 59 -0.46 -1.61 14.97
N ARG A 60 0.02 -0.71 14.10
CA ARG A 60 -0.74 0.45 13.60
C ARG A 60 -0.91 0.43 12.08
N THR A 61 -0.60 -0.69 11.43
CA THR A 61 -0.80 -0.89 10.00
C THR A 61 -1.77 -2.03 9.75
N PHE A 62 -2.99 -1.69 9.36
CA PHE A 62 -4.00 -2.64 8.95
C PHE A 62 -3.88 -2.94 7.45
N TRP A 63 -4.27 -4.14 7.04
CA TRP A 63 -4.34 -4.53 5.62
C TRP A 63 -5.79 -4.58 5.14
N GLY A 64 -6.02 -4.20 3.88
CA GLY A 64 -7.28 -4.44 3.17
C GLY A 64 -7.05 -4.68 1.69
N SER A 65 -7.83 -5.57 1.09
CA SER A 65 -7.72 -5.82 -0.35
C SER A 65 -8.49 -4.81 -1.19
N ASP A 66 -9.68 -4.41 -0.74
CA ASP A 66 -10.72 -3.79 -1.57
C ASP A 66 -11.02 -4.63 -2.82
N VAL A 67 -11.22 -5.94 -2.62
CA VAL A 67 -11.30 -6.96 -3.67
C VAL A 67 -12.32 -6.67 -4.79
N SER A 68 -13.43 -5.99 -4.49
CA SER A 68 -14.41 -5.60 -5.50
C SER A 68 -13.92 -4.53 -6.48
N ARG A 69 -12.74 -3.94 -6.23
CA ARG A 69 -12.12 -2.88 -7.03
C ARG A 69 -10.76 -3.26 -7.58
N LEU A 70 -10.19 -4.39 -7.17
CA LEU A 70 -8.84 -4.79 -7.59
C LEU A 70 -8.78 -5.08 -9.08
N GLU A 71 -7.76 -4.54 -9.74
CA GLU A 71 -7.44 -4.90 -11.13
C GLU A 71 -6.59 -6.18 -11.22
N CYS A 72 -5.92 -6.57 -10.13
CA CYS A 72 -5.17 -7.82 -10.03
C CYS A 72 -5.97 -8.92 -9.32
N SER A 73 -5.46 -10.15 -9.34
CA SER A 73 -6.08 -11.23 -8.60
C SER A 73 -5.94 -11.03 -7.09
N TRP A 74 -6.92 -11.53 -6.33
CA TRP A 74 -6.84 -11.55 -4.87
C TRP A 74 -5.56 -12.23 -4.36
N ARG A 75 -5.12 -13.29 -5.05
CA ARG A 75 -3.89 -14.02 -4.70
C ARG A 75 -2.68 -13.10 -4.81
N GLU A 76 -2.50 -12.41 -5.93
CA GLU A 76 -1.40 -11.45 -6.13
C GLU A 76 -1.42 -10.33 -5.07
N CYS A 77 -2.58 -9.74 -4.81
CA CYS A 77 -2.72 -8.69 -3.79
C CYS A 77 -2.33 -9.20 -2.40
N ARG A 78 -2.71 -10.43 -2.03
CA ARG A 78 -2.35 -11.05 -0.74
C ARG A 78 -0.87 -11.41 -0.68
N SER A 79 -0.32 -11.95 -1.77
CA SER A 79 1.07 -12.37 -1.87
C SER A 79 2.03 -11.20 -1.69
N LEU A 80 1.67 -10.02 -2.17
CA LEU A 80 2.44 -8.78 -2.00
C LEU A 80 2.74 -8.44 -0.53
N PHE A 81 1.86 -8.80 0.40
CA PHE A 81 2.02 -8.52 1.84
C PHE A 81 2.53 -9.72 2.66
N THR A 82 2.56 -10.91 2.07
CA THR A 82 2.86 -12.15 2.81
C THR A 82 4.12 -12.86 2.32
N GLY A 83 4.69 -12.45 1.18
CA GLY A 83 5.88 -13.08 0.60
C GLY A 83 5.66 -14.51 0.10
N LYS A 84 4.42 -14.99 0.08
CA LYS A 84 4.04 -16.32 -0.41
C LYS A 84 3.65 -16.20 -1.88
N VAL A 85 4.55 -16.57 -2.78
CA VAL A 85 4.27 -16.72 -4.23
C VAL A 85 3.35 -17.91 -4.45
#